data_AF-F2BDN4-F1
#
_entry.id   AF-F2BDN4-F1
#
_cell.length_a   1.000
_cell.length_b   1.000
_cell.length_c   1.000
_cell.angle_alpha   90.00
_cell.angle_beta   90.00
_cell.angle_gamma   90.00
#
_symmetry.space_group_name_H-M   'P 1'
#
loop_
_entity.id
_entity.type
_entity.pdbx_description
1 polymer ?
#
loop_
_entity_poly.entity_id
_entity_poly.type
_entity_poly.pdbx_seq_one_letter_code
_entity_poly.pdbx_strand_id
1 'polypeptide(L)'
;MKNATTLCTLAAAAALAACAAPAEKPVGQPEGAMVGMANPASVFCEQQGGKSEVRKDEQGNEYGMCRLSDGSVVDEWDYYRKNHKE
;
A
#
# COMPACT_ATOMS: atom_id res chain seq x y z
N MET A 1 53.63 -50.26 -1.43
CA MET A 1 54.89 -49.76 -0.84
C MET A 1 55.02 -48.28 -1.17
N LYS A 2 55.46 -47.49 -0.18
CA LYS A 2 56.00 -46.11 -0.27
C LYS A 2 54.98 -44.97 -0.20
N ASN A 3 54.76 -44.57 1.04
CA ASN A 3 54.24 -43.31 1.53
C ASN A 3 55.46 -42.37 1.70
N ALA A 4 55.42 -41.15 1.17
CA ALA A 4 56.36 -40.08 1.53
C ALA A 4 55.83 -38.68 1.16
N THR A 5 55.30 -38.00 2.18
CA THR A 5 55.59 -36.62 2.63
C THR A 5 56.03 -35.55 1.61
N THR A 6 55.28 -34.44 1.52
CA THR A 6 55.76 -33.02 1.37
C THR A 6 54.56 -32.10 1.70
N LEU A 7 54.48 -31.53 2.91
CA LEU A 7 54.89 -30.18 3.33
C LEU A 7 53.99 -29.01 2.85
N CYS A 8 53.29 -28.42 3.83
CA CYS A 8 52.60 -27.12 3.91
C CYS A 8 52.59 -26.20 2.67
N THR A 9 51.39 -25.87 2.21
CA THR A 9 51.06 -24.52 1.73
C THR A 9 49.69 -24.12 2.28
N LEU A 10 49.68 -23.05 3.09
CA LEU A 10 48.47 -22.31 3.43
C LEU A 10 47.92 -21.67 2.15
N ALA A 11 46.63 -21.85 1.89
CA ALA A 11 45.85 -20.93 1.07
C ALA A 11 44.39 -20.97 1.52
N ALA A 12 44.03 -19.94 2.28
CA ALA A 12 42.65 -19.58 2.55
C ALA A 12 41.95 -19.18 1.24
N ALA A 13 40.72 -19.65 1.03
CA ALA A 13 39.68 -18.87 0.33
C ALA A 13 38.33 -19.62 0.38
N ALA A 14 37.39 -18.98 1.07
CA ALA A 14 35.98 -18.83 0.73
C ALA A 14 35.26 -19.97 0.01
N ALA A 15 34.32 -20.59 0.74
CA ALA A 15 33.09 -21.09 0.15
C ALA A 15 31.91 -20.92 1.12
N LEU A 16 31.59 -19.68 1.48
CA LEU A 16 30.26 -19.31 1.97
C LEU A 16 29.35 -19.09 0.75
N ALA A 17 29.04 -20.17 0.04
CA ALA A 17 28.02 -20.18 -1.00
C ALA A 17 26.70 -20.68 -0.40
N ALA A 18 26.11 -19.88 0.49
CA ALA A 18 24.70 -20.00 0.85
C ALA A 18 23.89 -19.03 -0.02
N CYS A 19 23.84 -19.30 -1.32
CA CYS A 19 22.98 -18.55 -2.24
C CYS A 19 21.55 -19.08 -2.11
N ALA A 20 20.71 -18.25 -1.47
CA ALA A 20 19.30 -18.01 -1.76
C ALA A 20 18.47 -19.22 -2.24
N ALA A 21 17.67 -19.78 -1.32
CA ALA A 21 16.41 -20.38 -1.74
C ALA A 21 15.56 -19.30 -2.43
N PRO A 22 14.96 -19.54 -3.61
CA PRO A 22 13.93 -18.67 -4.10
C PRO A 22 12.77 -18.77 -3.10
N ALA A 23 12.54 -17.70 -2.35
CA ALA A 23 11.27 -17.52 -1.66
C ALA A 23 10.22 -17.35 -2.77
N GLU A 24 9.55 -18.46 -3.11
CA GLU A 24 8.37 -18.47 -3.94
C GLU A 24 7.36 -17.54 -3.27
N LYS A 25 7.26 -16.31 -3.80
CA LYS A 25 6.23 -15.37 -3.36
C LYS A 25 4.89 -16.07 -3.59
N PRO A 26 4.03 -16.24 -2.58
CA PRO A 26 2.67 -16.71 -2.82
C PRO A 26 2.00 -15.74 -3.79
N VAL A 27 1.70 -16.22 -5.00
CA VAL A 27 0.84 -15.53 -5.96
C VAL A 27 -0.55 -15.52 -5.34
N GLY A 28 -0.90 -14.45 -4.64
CA GLY A 28 -2.21 -14.39 -3.98
C GLY A 28 -2.38 -13.41 -2.82
N GLN A 29 -1.60 -12.34 -2.74
CA GLN A 29 -1.96 -11.22 -1.87
C GLN A 29 -2.14 -9.99 -2.78
N PRO A 30 -3.33 -9.36 -2.82
CA PRO A 30 -3.39 -8.01 -3.34
C PRO A 30 -2.39 -7.21 -2.51
N GLU A 31 -1.34 -6.71 -3.17
CA GLU A 31 -0.39 -5.78 -2.56
C GLU A 31 -1.23 -4.73 -1.85
N GLY A 32 -1.08 -4.70 -0.53
CA GLY A 32 -1.96 -3.94 0.34
C GLY A 32 -2.17 -2.56 -0.24
N ALA A 33 -3.44 -2.21 -0.48
CA ALA A 33 -3.80 -0.82 -0.46
C ALA A 33 -3.34 -0.34 0.92
N MET A 34 -2.15 0.27 0.97
CA MET A 34 -1.84 1.19 2.04
C MET A 34 -2.84 2.31 1.83
N VAL A 35 -4.05 2.10 2.35
CA VAL A 35 -5.07 3.12 2.43
C VAL A 35 -4.37 4.22 3.20
N GLY A 36 -4.01 5.29 2.50
CA GLY A 36 -3.45 6.48 3.13
C GLY A 36 -4.40 6.96 4.24
N MET A 37 -3.92 7.89 5.07
CA MET A 37 -4.79 8.50 6.08
C MET A 37 -6.16 8.84 5.48
N ALA A 38 -7.24 8.51 6.21
CA ALA A 38 -8.60 8.69 5.72
C ALA A 38 -8.81 10.13 5.25
N ASN A 39 -9.51 10.31 4.12
CA ASN A 39 -9.84 11.62 3.60
C ASN A 39 -10.75 12.36 4.60
N PRO A 40 -10.36 13.52 5.15
CA PRO A 40 -11.15 14.25 6.13
C PRO A 40 -12.56 14.61 5.64
N ALA A 41 -12.71 14.94 4.36
CA ALA A 41 -14.00 15.27 3.78
C ALA A 41 -14.93 14.06 3.70
N SER A 42 -14.39 12.88 3.34
CA SER A 42 -15.14 11.62 3.33
C SER A 42 -15.56 11.22 4.75
N VAL A 43 -14.65 11.33 5.72
CA VAL A 43 -14.95 11.07 7.14
C VAL A 43 -16.04 12.03 7.64
N PHE A 44 -15.93 13.32 7.31
CA PHE A 44 -16.95 14.30 7.69
C PHE A 44 -18.31 13.97 7.07
N CYS A 45 -18.35 13.59 5.79
CA CYS A 45 -19.58 13.15 5.12
C CYS A 45 -20.27 12.02 5.90
N GLU A 46 -19.52 10.98 6.29
CA GLU A 46 -20.03 9.85 7.07
C GLU A 46 -20.49 10.26 8.47
N GLN A 47 -19.75 11.17 9.14
CA GLN A 47 -20.13 11.72 10.43
C GLN A 47 -21.44 12.53 10.38
N GLN A 48 -21.76 13.15 9.24
CA GLN A 48 -23.05 13.83 9.02
C GLN A 48 -24.18 12.84 8.65
N GLY A 49 -23.93 11.53 8.70
CA GLY A 49 -24.87 10.48 8.32
C GLY A 49 -24.98 10.25 6.82
N GLY A 50 -24.12 10.88 6.02
CA GLY A 50 -24.04 10.67 4.58
C GLY A 50 -23.22 9.44 4.20
N LYS A 51 -23.10 9.22 2.89
CA LYS A 51 -22.24 8.20 2.28
C LYS A 51 -21.25 8.88 1.33
N SER A 52 -19.95 8.67 1.54
CA SER A 52 -18.92 9.10 0.58
C SER A 52 -18.89 8.16 -0.62
N GLU A 53 -18.83 8.75 -1.82
CA GLU A 53 -18.78 8.07 -3.11
C GLU A 53 -17.64 8.63 -3.95
N VAL A 54 -16.67 7.79 -4.30
CA VAL A 54 -15.64 8.15 -5.29
C VAL A 54 -16.22 7.96 -6.68
N ARG A 55 -16.10 8.99 -7.52
CA ARG A 55 -16.53 9.00 -8.92
C ARG A 55 -15.37 9.32 -9.84
N LYS A 56 -15.52 9.01 -11.13
CA LYS A 56 -14.55 9.31 -12.17
C LYS A 56 -15.16 10.20 -13.23
N ASP A 57 -14.39 11.16 -13.74
CA ASP A 57 -14.75 11.92 -14.93
C ASP A 57 -14.39 11.16 -16.23
N GLU A 58 -14.66 11.76 -17.40
CA GLU A 58 -14.36 11.17 -18.71
C GLU A 58 -12.85 10.93 -18.94
N GLN A 59 -11.99 11.62 -18.18
CA GLN A 59 -10.53 11.51 -18.24
C GLN A 59 -10.00 10.48 -17.22
N GLY A 60 -10.88 9.94 -16.37
CA GLY A 60 -10.54 8.98 -15.32
C GLY A 60 -10.08 9.61 -14.01
N ASN A 61 -10.15 10.94 -13.85
CA ASN A 61 -9.80 11.61 -12.59
C ASN A 61 -10.83 11.27 -11.51
N GLU A 62 -10.36 10.93 -10.32
CA GLU A 62 -11.22 10.62 -9.18
C GLU A 62 -11.62 11.88 -8.41
N TYR A 63 -12.89 11.98 -8.03
CA TYR A 63 -13.42 13.03 -7.15
C TYR A 63 -14.44 12.44 -6.18
N GLY A 64 -14.57 13.06 -5.00
CA GLY A 64 -15.43 12.58 -3.92
C GLY A 64 -16.77 13.32 -3.88
N MET A 65 -17.85 12.57 -3.77
CA MET A 65 -19.21 13.09 -3.58
C MET A 65 -19.78 12.58 -2.25
N CYS A 66 -20.48 13.44 -1.52
CA CYS A 66 -21.24 13.06 -0.34
C CYS A 66 -22.73 12.93 -0.69
N ARG A 67 -23.28 11.74 -0.55
CA ARG A 67 -24.73 11.50 -0.59
C ARG A 67 -25.31 11.69 0.80
N LEU A 68 -26.08 12.75 1.02
CA LEU A 68 -26.71 13.05 2.30
C LEU A 68 -27.97 12.19 2.53
N SER A 69 -28.43 12.13 3.78
CA SER A 69 -29.58 11.31 4.20
C SER A 69 -30.91 11.74 3.56
N ASP A 70 -31.02 13.00 3.13
CA ASP A 70 -32.16 13.52 2.37
C ASP A 70 -32.12 13.12 0.88
N GLY A 71 -31.09 12.38 0.47
CA GLY A 71 -30.88 11.93 -0.90
C GLY A 71 -30.13 12.93 -1.78
N SER A 72 -29.86 14.15 -1.30
CA SER A 72 -29.05 15.11 -2.03
C SER A 72 -27.60 14.64 -2.17
N VAL A 73 -26.92 15.12 -3.22
CA VAL A 73 -25.54 14.76 -3.51
C VAL A 73 -24.75 16.05 -3.71
N VAL A 74 -23.71 16.23 -2.92
CA VAL A 74 -22.84 17.42 -2.91
C VAL A 74 -21.38 17.01 -3.03
N ASP A 75 -20.51 17.89 -3.53
CA ASP A 75 -19.06 17.67 -3.47
C ASP A 75 -18.61 17.60 -2.00
N GLU A 76 -17.85 16.57 -1.63
CA GLU A 76 -17.52 16.31 -0.23
C GLU A 76 -16.60 17.38 0.37
N TRP A 77 -15.70 17.95 -0.43
CA TRP A 77 -14.74 18.96 0.02
C TRP A 77 -15.39 20.33 0.19
N ASP A 78 -16.31 20.69 -0.71
CA ASP A 78 -17.13 21.89 -0.57
C ASP A 78 -18.06 21.78 0.64
N TYR A 79 -18.66 20.61 0.84
CA TYR A 79 -19.50 20.37 2.01
C TYR A 79 -18.69 20.47 3.30
N TYR A 80 -17.51 19.85 3.35
CA TYR A 80 -16.58 19.95 4.48
C TYR A 80 -16.23 21.42 4.77
N ARG A 81 -15.67 22.17 3.82
CA ARG A 81 -15.24 23.57 4.05
C ARG A 81 -16.37 24.53 4.45
N LYS A 82 -17.60 24.29 3.98
CA LYS A 82 -18.76 25.15 4.31
C LYS A 82 -19.26 24.93 5.73
N ASN A 83 -19.18 23.69 6.23
CA ASN A 83 -19.81 23.27 7.48
C ASN A 83 -18.81 22.97 8.60
N HIS A 84 -17.54 22.80 8.26
CA HIS A 84 -16.44 22.55 9.18
C HIS A 84 -15.53 23.79 9.21
N LYS A 85 -15.96 24.79 10.00
CA LYS A 85 -15.13 25.95 10.34
C LYS A 85 -14.44 25.65 11.67
N GLU A 86 -13.12 25.78 11.68
CA GLU A 86 -12.33 25.74 12.92
C GLU A 86 -12.57 26.99 13.77
#